data_AF-A0A379E530-F1
#
_entry.id   AF-A0A379E530-F1
#
_cell.length_a   1.000
_cell.length_b   1.000
_cell.length_c   1.000
_cell.angle_alpha   90.00
_cell.angle_beta   90.00
_cell.angle_gamma   90.00
#
_symmetry.space_group_name_H-M   'P 1'
#
loop_
_entity.id
_entity.type
_entity.pdbx_description
1 polymer ?
#
loop_
_entity_poly.entity_id
_entity_poly.type
_entity_poly.pdbx_seq_one_letter_code
_entity_poly.pdbx_strand_id
1 'polypeptide(L)'
;MHTVYLALGTNLGDRKAIMHEAIERIENKIGTVLRQSSFYETEPWGFESPNRFLNACVCVSTPLAPRQLLETSQEIEREMGRTKKTVNAQYTDRIIDVDILLYDKLSTHEPDLIIPHPLMQEREFVMTPLKEIWEE
;
A
#
# COMPACT_ATOMS: atom_id res chain seq x y z
N MET A 1 -19.58 2.97 5.80
CA MET A 1 -18.17 2.62 6.05
C MET A 1 -17.84 1.43 5.18
N HIS A 2 -16.67 1.46 4.56
CA HIS A 2 -16.16 0.45 3.64
C HIS A 2 -14.92 -0.20 4.26
N THR A 3 -14.74 -1.50 4.00
CA THR A 3 -13.56 -2.23 4.41
C THR A 3 -12.58 -2.28 3.24
N VAL A 4 -11.40 -1.71 3.43
CA VAL A 4 -10.37 -1.66 2.40
C VAL A 4 -9.07 -2.28 2.91
N TYR A 5 -8.36 -2.95 2.01
CA TYR A 5 -7.05 -3.51 2.30
C TYR A 5 -6.00 -2.77 1.49
N LEU A 6 -4.99 -2.23 2.18
CA LEU A 6 -3.91 -1.47 1.57
C LEU A 6 -2.59 -2.22 1.78
N ALA A 7 -1.77 -2.31 0.73
CA ALA A 7 -0.37 -2.72 0.84
C ALA A 7 0.52 -1.49 1.05
N LEU A 8 1.52 -1.66 1.92
CA LEU A 8 2.52 -0.65 2.24
C LEU A 8 3.91 -1.20 1.93
N GLY A 9 4.78 -0.39 1.33
CA GLY A 9 6.15 -0.79 1.01
C GLY A 9 7.15 0.35 1.10
N THR A 10 8.27 0.15 1.78
CA THR A 10 9.35 1.15 1.92
C THR A 10 10.72 0.50 1.87
N ASN A 11 11.69 1.11 1.18
CA ASN A 11 13.06 0.61 1.18
C ASN A 11 14.15 1.66 1.40
N LEU A 12 13.79 2.90 1.72
CA LEU A 12 14.73 3.98 1.98
C LEU A 12 14.67 4.44 3.44
N GLY A 13 15.80 4.91 3.98
CA GLY A 13 15.87 5.51 5.31
C GLY A 13 15.52 4.54 6.45
N ASP A 14 14.96 5.09 7.54
CA ASP A 14 14.43 4.29 8.64
C ASP A 14 13.06 3.70 8.27
N ARG A 15 13.11 2.58 7.56
CA ARG A 15 11.95 1.86 7.02
C ARG A 15 10.88 1.57 8.08
N LYS A 16 11.26 1.29 9.32
CA LYS A 16 10.29 1.02 10.40
C LYS A 16 9.59 2.29 10.85
N ALA A 17 10.34 3.36 11.09
CA ALA A 17 9.76 4.65 11.45
C ALA A 17 8.82 5.17 10.34
N ILE A 18 9.26 5.04 9.08
CA ILE A 18 8.45 5.43 7.91
C ILE A 18 7.17 4.59 7.80
N MET A 19 7.26 3.27 8.01
CA MET A 19 6.08 2.41 8.00
C MET A 19 5.07 2.82 9.07
N HIS A 20 5.54 3.11 10.29
CA HIS A 20 4.67 3.57 11.37
C HIS A 20 4.02 4.92 11.07
N GLU A 21 4.79 5.88 10.54
CA GLU A 21 4.26 7.18 10.13
C GLU A 21 3.20 7.04 9.01
N ALA A 22 3.43 6.15 8.04
CA ALA A 22 2.47 5.90 6.97
C ALA A 22 1.14 5.36 7.53
N ILE A 23 1.19 4.41 8.46
CA ILE A 23 0.00 3.84 9.12
C ILE A 23 -0.75 4.90 9.92
N GLU A 24 -0.03 5.76 10.66
CA GLU A 24 -0.63 6.88 11.40
C GLU A 24 -1.32 7.88 10.45
N ARG A 25 -0.70 8.22 9.32
CA ARG A 25 -1.30 9.11 8.32
C ARG A 25 -2.54 8.47 7.66
N ILE A 26 -2.52 7.16 7.41
CA ILE A 26 -3.67 6.40 6.92
C ILE A 26 -4.80 6.47 7.95
N GLU A 27 -4.50 6.26 9.23
CA GLU A 27 -5.50 6.30 10.30
C GLU A 27 -6.19 7.67 10.39
N ASN A 28 -5.41 8.74 10.23
CA ASN A 28 -5.89 10.11 10.31
C ASN A 28 -6.63 10.61 9.05
N LYS A 29 -6.19 10.20 7.86
CA LYS A 29 -6.69 10.76 6.58
C LYS A 29 -7.63 9.84 5.82
N ILE A 30 -7.43 8.53 5.91
CA ILE A 30 -8.21 7.53 5.16
C ILE A 30 -9.31 6.95 6.05
N GLY A 31 -8.98 6.56 7.28
CA GLY A 31 -9.95 6.01 8.23
C GLY A 31 -9.30 5.04 9.21
N THR A 32 -10.11 4.50 10.13
CA THR A 32 -9.62 3.69 11.25
C THR A 32 -8.93 2.40 10.78
N VAL A 33 -7.69 2.20 11.20
CA VAL A 33 -6.94 0.95 10.98
C VAL A 33 -7.49 -0.12 11.91
N LEU A 34 -8.19 -1.11 11.36
CA LEU A 34 -8.80 -2.21 12.11
C LEU A 34 -7.79 -3.32 12.40
N ARG A 35 -6.90 -3.59 11.43
CA ARG A 35 -5.86 -4.61 11.52
C ARG A 35 -4.61 -4.18 10.78
N GLN A 36 -3.48 -4.69 11.25
CA GLN A 36 -2.17 -4.52 10.64
C GLN A 36 -1.47 -5.87 10.64
N SER A 37 -0.84 -6.23 9.53
CA SER A 37 0.03 -7.41 9.46
C SER A 37 1.36 -7.18 10.18
N SER A 38 2.11 -8.26 10.34
CA SER A 38 3.55 -8.23 10.61
C SER A 38 4.29 -7.47 9.50
N PHE A 39 5.51 -7.00 9.82
CA PHE A 39 6.40 -6.40 8.83
C PHE A 39 7.29 -7.47 8.18
N TYR A 40 7.35 -7.45 6.86
CA TYR A 40 8.05 -8.44 6.05
C TYR A 40 9.19 -7.80 5.27
N GLU A 41 10.41 -8.28 5.48
CA GLU A 41 11.55 -7.83 4.70
C GLU A 41 11.75 -8.68 3.45
N THR A 42 11.73 -8.07 2.26
CA THR A 42 11.85 -8.77 0.98
C THR A 42 12.87 -8.12 0.06
N GLU A 43 13.35 -8.89 -0.91
CA GLU A 43 14.07 -8.32 -2.04
C GLU A 43 13.14 -7.43 -2.89
N PRO A 44 13.69 -6.44 -3.62
CA PRO A 44 12.94 -5.67 -4.60
C PRO A 44 12.33 -6.57 -5.68
N TRP A 45 11.14 -6.21 -6.14
CA TRP A 45 10.45 -6.95 -7.20
C TRP A 45 10.51 -6.17 -8.52
N GLY A 46 11.01 -6.82 -9.57
CA GLY A 46 11.06 -6.25 -10.93
C GLY A 46 12.22 -5.27 -11.20
N PHE A 47 13.15 -5.08 -10.26
CA PHE A 47 14.39 -4.33 -10.45
C PHE A 47 15.44 -4.74 -9.42
N GLU A 48 16.70 -4.33 -9.63
CA GLU A 48 17.78 -4.54 -8.66
C GLU A 48 18.00 -3.28 -7.80
N SER A 49 18.20 -3.48 -6.50
CA SER A 49 18.57 -2.43 -5.56
C SER A 49 19.43 -3.01 -4.44
N PRO A 50 20.39 -2.23 -3.88
CA PRO A 50 21.07 -2.62 -2.66
C PRO A 50 20.16 -2.57 -1.42
N ASN A 51 18.96 -2.00 -1.55
CA ASN A 51 18.03 -1.78 -0.44
C ASN A 51 16.88 -2.79 -0.44
N ARG A 52 16.71 -3.53 0.66
CA ARG A 52 15.58 -4.44 0.86
C ARG A 52 14.32 -3.66 1.23
N PHE A 53 13.16 -4.12 0.76
CA PHE A 53 11.86 -3.55 1.12
C PHE A 53 11.39 -4.07 2.47
N LEU A 54 10.73 -3.21 3.24
CA LEU A 54 9.85 -3.57 4.34
C LEU A 54 8.40 -3.41 3.85
N ASN A 55 7.64 -4.50 3.89
CA ASN A 55 6.26 -4.55 3.41
C ASN A 55 5.29 -4.90 4.53
N ALA A 56 4.07 -4.38 4.45
CA ALA A 56 2.98 -4.69 5.36
C ALA A 56 1.64 -4.54 4.65
N CYS A 57 0.57 -5.04 5.25
CA CYS A 57 -0.80 -4.75 4.84
C CYS A 57 -1.59 -4.20 6.03
N VAL A 58 -2.56 -3.33 5.74
CA VAL A 58 -3.51 -2.82 6.73
C VAL A 58 -4.94 -3.00 6.22
N CYS A 59 -5.84 -3.35 7.14
CA CYS A 59 -7.28 -3.34 6.92
C CYS A 59 -7.84 -2.05 7.54
N VAL A 60 -8.57 -1.27 6.75
CA VAL A 60 -9.03 0.07 7.14
C VAL A 60 -10.54 0.16 6.96
N SER A 61 -11.22 0.74 7.96
CA SER A 61 -12.61 1.18 7.83
C SER A 61 -12.64 2.62 7.37
N THR A 62 -13.17 2.89 6.18
CA THR A 62 -13.12 4.22 5.58
C THR A 62 -14.51 4.71 5.13
N PRO A 63 -14.81 6.01 5.25
CA PRO A 63 -15.97 6.61 4.60
C PRO A 63 -15.68 7.05 3.15
N LEU A 64 -14.42 6.99 2.70
CA LEU A 64 -14.00 7.52 1.39
C LEU A 64 -14.46 6.60 0.25
N ALA A 65 -14.94 7.22 -0.83
CA ALA A 65 -15.18 6.51 -2.08
C ALA A 65 -13.85 6.05 -2.73
N PRO A 66 -13.85 5.04 -3.63
CA PRO A 66 -12.61 4.50 -4.22
C PRO A 66 -11.68 5.54 -4.85
N ARG A 67 -12.24 6.53 -5.55
CA ARG A 67 -11.49 7.63 -6.16
C ARG A 67 -10.82 8.52 -5.11
N GLN A 68 -11.55 8.88 -4.06
CA GLN A 68 -11.02 9.68 -2.96
C GLN A 68 -9.95 8.92 -2.17
N LEU A 69 -10.12 7.61 -1.99
CA LEU A 69 -9.14 6.73 -1.36
C LEU A 69 -7.82 6.76 -2.14
N LEU A 70 -7.87 6.64 -3.48
CA LEU A 70 -6.69 6.71 -4.34
C LEU A 70 -6.01 8.09 -4.27
N GLU A 71 -6.78 9.17 -4.34
CA GLU A 71 -6.23 10.53 -4.26
C GLU A 71 -5.55 10.79 -2.92
N THR A 72 -6.18 10.33 -1.84
CA THR A 72 -5.67 10.47 -0.46
C THR A 72 -4.43 9.61 -0.23
N SER A 73 -4.39 8.37 -0.74
CA SER A 73 -3.19 7.53 -0.62
C SER A 73 -2.00 8.15 -1.34
N GLN A 74 -2.22 8.69 -2.55
CA GLN A 74 -1.19 9.41 -3.29
C GLN A 74 -0.76 10.72 -2.59
N GLU A 75 -1.68 11.39 -1.88
CA GLU A 75 -1.34 12.56 -1.06
C GLU A 75 -0.40 12.19 0.09
N ILE A 76 -0.69 11.11 0.81
CA ILE A 76 0.18 10.59 1.87
C ILE A 76 1.58 10.29 1.32
N GLU A 77 1.68 9.60 0.17
CA GLU A 77 2.96 9.34 -0.47
C GLU A 77 3.75 10.62 -0.78
N ARG A 78 3.07 11.64 -1.33
CA ARG A 78 3.70 12.94 -1.66
C ARG A 78 4.19 13.67 -0.43
N GLU A 79 3.38 13.72 0.63
CA GLU A 79 3.74 14.40 1.88
C GLU A 79 4.92 13.74 2.59
N MET A 80 5.04 12.42 2.46
CA MET A 80 6.17 11.66 3.00
C MET A 80 7.42 11.75 2.12
N GLY A 81 7.37 12.46 0.99
CA GLY A 81 8.52 12.76 0.14
C GLY A 81 8.59 11.95 -1.16
N ARG A 82 7.59 11.11 -1.48
CA ARG A 82 7.55 10.44 -2.79
C ARG A 82 6.96 11.37 -3.85
N THR A 83 7.85 12.07 -4.53
CA THR A 83 7.46 13.05 -5.57
C THR A 83 7.45 12.49 -6.99
N LYS A 84 7.97 11.28 -7.21
CA LYS A 84 8.00 10.60 -8.51
C LYS A 84 7.43 9.19 -8.39
N LYS A 85 6.49 8.85 -9.26
CA LYS A 85 6.06 7.45 -9.47
C LYS A 85 6.89 6.80 -10.58
N THR A 86 6.84 5.47 -10.62
CA THR A 86 7.40 4.64 -11.69
C THR A 86 7.03 5.23 -13.06
N VAL A 87 8.04 5.56 -13.87
CA VAL A 87 7.85 6.02 -15.25
C VAL A 87 8.32 4.89 -16.17
N ASN A 88 7.56 4.59 -17.23
CA ASN A 88 7.90 3.55 -18.22
C ASN A 88 8.16 2.15 -17.63
N ALA A 89 7.40 1.74 -16.61
CA ALA A 89 7.55 0.46 -15.91
C ALA A 89 8.92 0.24 -15.23
N GLN A 90 9.70 1.30 -15.02
CA GLN A 90 10.97 1.23 -14.28
C GLN A 90 10.72 1.46 -12.79
N TYR A 91 10.73 0.38 -12.02
CA TYR A 91 10.63 0.43 -10.57
C TYR A 91 11.91 1.05 -9.98
N THR A 92 11.77 1.82 -8.91
CA THR A 92 12.89 2.47 -8.20
C THR A 92 12.76 2.32 -6.69
N ASP A 93 13.81 2.67 -5.96
CA ASP A 93 13.68 2.85 -4.51
C ASP A 93 12.69 3.96 -4.19
N ARG A 94 12.02 3.85 -3.04
CA ARG A 94 10.97 4.78 -2.60
C ARG A 94 10.86 4.84 -1.09
N ILE A 95 10.46 6.03 -0.63
CA ILE A 95 10.23 6.28 0.79
C ILE A 95 8.98 5.54 1.28
N ILE A 96 7.88 5.53 0.53
CA ILE A 96 6.68 4.74 0.84
C ILE A 96 5.85 4.49 -0.44
N ASP A 97 5.23 3.33 -0.52
CA ASP A 97 4.21 2.93 -1.50
C ASP A 97 2.94 2.58 -0.77
N VAL A 98 1.79 3.06 -1.26
CA VAL A 98 0.46 2.75 -0.73
C VAL A 98 -0.46 2.30 -1.87
N ASP A 99 -0.62 0.98 -1.98
CA ASP A 99 -1.45 0.36 -3.03
C ASP A 99 -2.80 -0.10 -2.46
N ILE A 100 -3.89 0.19 -3.17
CA ILE A 100 -5.23 -0.32 -2.83
C ILE A 100 -5.35 -1.74 -3.39
N LEU A 101 -5.49 -2.73 -2.50
CA LEU A 101 -5.60 -4.14 -2.89
C LEU A 101 -7.04 -4.56 -3.13
N LEU A 102 -7.89 -4.30 -2.13
CA LEU A 102 -9.29 -4.72 -2.08
C LEU A 102 -10.13 -3.61 -1.50
N TYR A 103 -11.39 -3.54 -1.93
CA TYR A 103 -12.39 -2.61 -1.43
C TYR A 103 -13.72 -3.35 -1.39
N ASP A 104 -14.23 -3.65 -0.20
CA ASP A 104 -15.42 -4.48 0.01
C ASP A 104 -15.43 -5.71 -0.94
N LYS A 105 -16.50 -5.85 -1.73
CA LYS A 105 -16.63 -6.78 -2.86
C LYS A 105 -16.67 -6.04 -4.20
N LEU A 106 -16.16 -4.81 -4.23
CA LEU A 106 -16.15 -3.95 -5.40
C LEU A 106 -15.16 -4.49 -6.44
N SER A 107 -15.60 -4.47 -7.70
CA SER A 107 -14.72 -4.59 -8.85
C SER A 107 -14.80 -3.30 -9.65
N THR A 108 -13.66 -2.65 -9.88
CA THR A 108 -13.56 -1.47 -10.76
C THR A 108 -12.37 -1.64 -11.70
N HIS A 109 -12.52 -1.09 -12.90
CA HIS A 109 -11.51 -1.11 -13.95
C HIS A 109 -11.49 0.24 -14.65
N GLU A 110 -10.86 1.21 -13.99
CA GLU A 110 -10.60 2.55 -14.49
C GLU A 110 -9.13 2.66 -14.94
N PRO A 111 -8.76 3.61 -15.82
CA PRO A 111 -7.41 3.70 -16.37
C PRO A 111 -6.28 3.75 -15.34
N ASP A 112 -6.55 4.26 -14.14
CA ASP A 112 -5.60 4.47 -13.05
C ASP A 112 -6.05 3.85 -11.71
N LEU A 113 -7.17 3.12 -11.71
CA LEU A 113 -7.69 2.42 -10.53
C LEU A 113 -8.33 1.09 -10.94
N ILE A 114 -7.66 -0.01 -10.60
CA ILE A 114 -8.15 -1.36 -10.82
C ILE A 114 -8.24 -2.04 -9.46
N ILE A 115 -9.44 -2.48 -9.07
CA ILE A 115 -9.69 -3.21 -7.82
C ILE A 115 -10.46 -4.49 -8.19
N PRO A 116 -10.07 -5.69 -7.72
CA PRO A 116 -8.84 -5.99 -6.96
C PRO A 116 -7.56 -5.59 -7.70
N HIS A 117 -6.49 -5.30 -6.96
CA HIS A 117 -5.22 -4.93 -7.58
C HIS A 117 -4.73 -6.07 -8.49
N PRO A 118 -4.42 -5.80 -9.77
CA PRO A 118 -4.27 -6.85 -10.79
C PRO A 118 -3.13 -7.83 -10.50
N LEU A 119 -2.04 -7.34 -9.90
CA LEU A 119 -0.86 -8.15 -9.59
C LEU A 119 -0.79 -8.61 -8.13
N MET A 120 -1.85 -8.42 -7.32
CA MET A 120 -1.75 -8.74 -5.88
C MET A 120 -1.42 -10.21 -5.66
N GLN A 121 -2.05 -11.12 -6.42
CA GLN A 121 -1.87 -12.57 -6.26
C GLN A 121 -0.50 -13.07 -6.73
N GLU A 122 0.16 -12.33 -7.64
CA GLU A 122 1.48 -12.67 -8.17
C GLU A 122 2.62 -12.21 -7.24
N ARG A 123 2.32 -11.34 -6.27
CA ARG A 123 3.31 -10.70 -5.39
C ARG A 123 3.25 -11.32 -4.00
N GLU A 124 4.20 -12.20 -3.69
CA GLU A 124 4.27 -12.83 -2.35
C GLU A 124 4.43 -11.82 -1.21
N PHE A 125 5.16 -10.72 -1.45
CA PHE A 125 5.34 -9.63 -0.49
C PHE A 125 4.04 -8.85 -0.20
N VAL A 126 3.00 -9.04 -1.02
CA VAL A 126 1.64 -8.55 -0.79
C VAL A 126 0.78 -9.66 -0.16
N MET A 127 0.77 -10.85 -0.76
CA MET A 127 -0.13 -11.93 -0.32
C MET A 127 0.21 -12.47 1.07
N THR A 128 1.48 -12.55 1.43
CA THR A 128 1.91 -13.05 2.75
C THR A 128 1.39 -12.17 3.88
N PRO A 129 1.65 -10.85 3.92
CA PRO A 129 1.06 -9.97 4.94
C PRO A 129 -0.47 -9.88 4.83
N LEU A 130 -1.04 -9.86 3.63
CA LEU A 130 -2.49 -9.76 3.47
C LEU A 130 -3.22 -10.95 4.13
N LYS A 131 -2.72 -12.19 3.92
CA LYS A 131 -3.33 -13.40 4.50
C LYS A 131 -3.40 -13.40 6.03
N GLU A 132 -2.53 -12.66 6.71
CA GLU A 132 -2.59 -12.56 8.18
C GLU A 132 -3.83 -11.79 8.69
N ILE A 133 -4.34 -10.89 7.86
CA ILE A 133 -5.39 -9.93 8.25
C ILE A 133 -6.65 -10.01 7.39
N TRP A 134 -6.64 -10.85 6.36
CA TRP A 134 -7.77 -11.00 5.45
C TRP A 134 -8.80 -11.95 6.04
N GLU A 135 -9.98 -11.39 6.36
CA GLU A 135 -11.16 -12.17 6.68
C GLU A 135 -12.07 -12.23 5.45
N GLU A 136 -12.50 -13.44 5.09
CA GLU A 136 -13.43 -13.74 3.98
C GLU A 136 -14.88 -13.32 4.25
#